data_AF-A0A2E8HLT8-F1
#
_entry.id   AF-A0A2E8HLT8-F1
#
_cell.length_a   1.000
_cell.length_b   1.000
_cell.length_c   1.000
_cell.angle_alpha   90.00
_cell.angle_beta   90.00
_cell.angle_gamma   90.00
#
_symmetry.space_group_name_H-M   'P 1'
#
loop_
_entity.id
_entity.type
_entity.pdbx_description
1 polymer ?
#
loop_
_entity_poly.entity_id
_entity_poly.type
_entity_poly.pdbx_seq_one_letter_code
_entity_poly.pdbx_strand_id
1 'polypeptide(L)'
;MFGNKPARKTAVCGGLTAKGRLAPVKKSKKNEHLIPVQIWRIYPYPEVAPQENFLVVLKGEDEKFVPVSIGFPEGQYLVMAKQQVSFPRPLTHNLIQDLLEKIKGQVHQLVIHTLKDETFHAYLLIQTQDEVFYLDCRPSDGMILATLMAIPIFMSPEVMAEAGRDMSEMLSISELGGGIGEEELRAPGESDPGNGPLIQVEVKGKEAVEDEAVPVERDEETSQLELLKAQLVRLVAEEAYEEAAMIRDQISEIESDGSDSE
;
A
#
# COMPACT_ATOMS: atom_id res chain seq x y z
N MET A 1 -28.89 -41.25 -66.18
CA MET A 1 -29.67 -41.56 -64.96
C MET A 1 -29.47 -40.42 -63.99
N PHE A 2 -30.55 -39.84 -63.46
CA PHE A 2 -30.50 -38.69 -62.55
C PHE A 2 -30.50 -39.15 -61.08
N GLY A 3 -29.54 -38.66 -60.29
CA GLY A 3 -29.51 -38.82 -58.83
C GLY A 3 -30.29 -37.70 -58.15
N ASN A 4 -31.27 -38.06 -57.33
CA ASN A 4 -32.32 -37.15 -56.87
C ASN A 4 -31.91 -36.31 -55.64
N LYS A 5 -32.10 -34.98 -55.67
CA LYS A 5 -32.04 -34.11 -54.47
C LYS A 5 -33.46 -33.82 -53.97
N PRO A 6 -33.80 -34.09 -52.70
CA PRO A 6 -35.01 -33.54 -52.10
C PRO A 6 -34.76 -32.12 -51.55
N ALA A 7 -35.75 -31.25 -51.71
CA ALA A 7 -35.77 -29.87 -51.20
C ALA A 7 -36.61 -29.73 -49.92
N ARG A 8 -36.61 -28.51 -49.35
CA ARG A 8 -37.41 -27.92 -48.22
C ARG A 8 -36.50 -27.51 -47.05
N LYS A 9 -36.71 -26.39 -46.36
CA LYS A 9 -37.73 -25.32 -46.45
C LYS A 9 -37.12 -24.02 -45.91
N THR A 10 -37.55 -22.86 -46.40
CA THR A 10 -37.30 -21.57 -45.74
C THR A 10 -38.14 -21.47 -44.46
N ALA A 11 -37.55 -20.89 -43.40
CA ALA A 11 -38.26 -20.44 -42.22
C ALA A 11 -37.65 -19.10 -41.76
N VAL A 12 -38.52 -18.11 -41.58
CA VAL A 12 -38.22 -16.78 -41.00
C VAL A 12 -38.76 -16.77 -39.57
N CYS A 13 -38.33 -15.78 -38.78
CA CYS A 13 -38.73 -15.48 -37.40
C CYS A 13 -37.85 -16.18 -36.33
N GLY A 14 -37.44 -15.52 -35.24
CA GLY A 14 -37.74 -14.16 -34.81
C GLY A 14 -36.64 -13.57 -33.93
N GLY A 15 -36.64 -12.24 -33.80
CA GLY A 15 -35.64 -11.54 -32.99
C GLY A 15 -35.85 -11.78 -31.49
N LEU A 16 -34.75 -12.02 -30.77
CA LEU A 16 -34.71 -11.90 -29.31
C LEU A 16 -34.04 -10.57 -28.96
N THR A 17 -34.85 -9.50 -28.93
CA THR A 17 -34.50 -8.25 -28.26
C THR A 17 -34.52 -8.48 -26.74
N ALA A 18 -33.46 -9.11 -26.23
CA ALA A 18 -33.19 -9.21 -24.81
C ALA A 18 -32.82 -7.82 -24.27
N LYS A 19 -33.83 -6.94 -24.12
CA LYS A 19 -33.78 -5.82 -23.18
C LYS A 19 -33.72 -6.43 -21.78
N GLY A 20 -32.52 -6.82 -21.37
CA GLY A 20 -32.17 -7.05 -19.98
C GLY A 20 -32.39 -5.74 -19.24
N ARG A 21 -33.60 -5.53 -18.73
CA ARG A 21 -33.88 -4.45 -17.78
C ARG A 21 -33.12 -4.84 -16.52
N LEU A 22 -31.91 -4.27 -16.34
CA LEU A 22 -31.13 -4.46 -15.12
C LEU A 22 -32.07 -4.24 -13.93
N ALA A 23 -32.07 -5.19 -13.00
CA ALA A 23 -32.78 -4.99 -11.74
C ALA A 23 -32.21 -3.74 -11.07
N PRO A 24 -33.04 -2.83 -10.53
CA PRO A 24 -32.52 -1.64 -9.87
C PRO A 24 -31.63 -2.10 -8.72
N VAL A 25 -30.35 -1.70 -8.76
CA VAL A 25 -29.40 -1.95 -7.67
C VAL A 25 -30.06 -1.46 -6.39
N LYS A 26 -30.24 -2.37 -5.42
CA LYS A 26 -30.90 -2.04 -4.15
C LYS A 26 -30.05 -1.02 -3.42
N LYS A 27 -30.43 0.26 -3.52
CA LYS A 27 -29.88 1.32 -2.67
C LYS A 27 -30.13 0.93 -1.22
N SER A 28 -29.06 0.55 -0.52
CA SER A 28 -29.07 0.51 0.94
C SER A 28 -29.29 1.94 1.42
N LYS A 29 -30.42 2.20 2.09
CA LYS A 29 -30.75 3.53 2.64
C LYS A 29 -29.78 4.02 3.74
N LYS A 30 -28.85 3.17 4.17
CA LYS A 30 -27.87 3.51 5.21
C LYS A 30 -26.85 4.56 4.73
N ASN A 31 -26.43 4.50 3.48
CA ASN A 31 -25.33 5.32 2.95
C ASN A 31 -25.83 6.67 2.36
N GLU A 32 -26.92 7.25 2.88
CA GLU A 32 -27.49 8.50 2.33
C GLU A 32 -26.64 9.76 2.63
N HIS A 33 -25.68 9.68 3.56
CA HIS A 33 -24.74 10.75 3.90
C HIS A 33 -23.33 10.16 4.00
N LEU A 34 -22.56 10.18 2.91
CA LEU A 34 -21.16 9.76 2.93
C LEU A 34 -20.28 10.90 3.45
N ILE A 35 -19.36 10.60 4.37
CA ILE A 35 -18.43 11.56 4.97
C ILE A 35 -17.17 11.62 4.09
N PRO A 36 -16.76 12.79 3.57
CA PRO A 36 -15.49 12.92 2.87
C PRO A 36 -14.33 12.65 3.82
N VAL A 37 -13.34 11.88 3.37
CA VAL A 37 -12.12 11.59 4.13
C VAL A 37 -10.89 11.77 3.25
N GLN A 38 -9.77 12.12 3.87
CA GLN A 38 -8.47 12.30 3.21
C GLN A 38 -7.36 11.50 3.89
N ILE A 39 -6.37 11.05 3.11
CA ILE A 39 -5.18 10.38 3.63
C ILE A 39 -4.28 11.42 4.30
N TRP A 40 -4.49 11.61 5.61
CA TRP A 40 -3.75 12.55 6.43
C TRP A 40 -2.27 12.15 6.51
N ARG A 41 -2.02 10.94 7.02
CA ARG A 41 -0.66 10.37 7.16
C ARG A 41 -0.61 8.89 6.84
N ILE A 42 0.61 8.42 6.61
CA ILE A 42 0.97 7.03 6.38
C ILE A 42 2.22 6.79 7.24
N TYR A 43 2.15 5.79 8.12
CA TYR A 43 3.25 5.31 8.95
C TYR A 43 3.53 3.84 8.59
N PRO A 44 4.72 3.28 8.83
CA PRO A 44 5.94 3.98 9.24
C PRO A 44 6.44 4.94 8.16
N TYR A 45 7.38 5.80 8.53
CA TYR A 45 8.30 6.36 7.55
C TYR A 45 9.14 5.21 6.97
N PRO A 46 9.40 5.16 5.64
CA PRO A 46 10.00 4.01 4.95
C PRO A 46 11.48 3.74 5.31
N GLU A 47 11.99 4.38 6.36
CA GLU A 47 13.39 4.38 6.80
C GLU A 47 13.62 3.43 8.01
N VAL A 48 12.56 2.93 8.65
CA VAL A 48 12.63 2.21 9.94
C VAL A 48 12.39 0.70 9.80
N ALA A 49 13.43 -0.03 9.34
CA ALA A 49 13.54 -1.50 9.33
C ALA A 49 12.44 -2.23 8.49
N PRO A 50 12.53 -3.57 8.25
CA PRO A 50 11.48 -4.27 7.50
C PRO A 50 10.23 -4.45 8.36
N GLN A 51 9.28 -3.52 8.25
CA GLN A 51 7.99 -3.61 8.95
C GLN A 51 7.01 -4.53 8.23
N GLU A 52 6.18 -5.25 8.99
CA GLU A 52 5.17 -6.16 8.42
C GLU A 52 3.99 -5.39 7.78
N ASN A 53 3.62 -4.24 8.36
CA ASN A 53 2.43 -3.45 7.98
C ASN A 53 2.71 -1.94 8.03
N PHE A 54 1.92 -1.18 7.29
CA PHE A 54 1.78 0.27 7.41
C PHE A 54 0.46 0.63 8.11
N LEU A 55 0.43 1.74 8.82
CA LEU A 55 -0.77 2.39 9.33
C LEU A 55 -1.11 3.63 8.49
N VAL A 56 -2.23 3.58 7.77
CA VAL A 56 -2.79 4.74 7.08
C VAL A 56 -3.77 5.45 8.00
N VAL A 57 -3.66 6.77 8.10
CA VAL A 57 -4.52 7.61 8.91
C VAL A 57 -5.44 8.40 8.00
N LEU A 58 -6.72 8.09 8.05
CA LEU A 58 -7.77 8.84 7.34
C LEU A 58 -8.34 9.91 8.26
N LYS A 59 -8.42 11.16 7.79
CA LYS A 59 -9.06 12.27 8.50
C LYS A 59 -10.40 12.60 7.84
N GLY A 60 -11.48 12.66 8.62
CA GLY A 60 -12.79 13.15 8.19
C GLY A 60 -12.95 14.67 8.31
N GLU A 61 -13.97 15.22 7.65
CA GLU A 61 -14.38 16.63 7.81
C GLU A 61 -14.91 16.95 9.22
N ASP A 62 -15.28 15.94 10.00
CA ASP A 62 -15.70 16.05 11.41
C ASP A 62 -14.53 16.07 12.40
N GLU A 63 -13.30 16.31 11.92
CA GLU A 63 -12.04 16.30 12.69
C GLU A 63 -11.70 14.96 13.38
N LYS A 64 -12.38 13.87 12.99
CA LYS A 64 -12.06 12.51 13.44
C LYS A 64 -11.01 11.85 12.59
N PHE A 65 -10.28 10.92 13.22
CA PHE A 65 -9.22 10.14 12.63
C PHE A 65 -9.58 8.65 12.67
N VAL A 66 -9.39 7.95 11.55
CA VAL A 66 -9.61 6.51 11.42
C VAL A 66 -8.29 5.83 11.06
N PRO A 67 -7.70 5.04 11.96
CA PRO A 67 -6.55 4.21 11.66
C PRO A 67 -6.94 3.01 10.79
N VAL A 68 -6.18 2.75 9.73
CA VAL A 68 -6.36 1.62 8.81
C VAL A 68 -5.00 0.94 8.60
N SER A 69 -4.81 -0.25 9.18
CA SER A 69 -3.62 -1.05 8.94
C SER A 69 -3.68 -1.72 7.56
N ILE A 70 -2.58 -1.70 6.81
CA ILE A 70 -2.42 -2.30 5.48
C ILE A 70 -1.07 -2.99 5.37
N GLY A 71 -0.94 -4.00 4.50
CA GLY A 71 0.32 -4.74 4.34
C GLY A 71 1.48 -3.88 3.82
N PHE A 72 2.71 -4.33 4.07
CA PHE A 72 3.93 -3.69 3.58
C PHE A 72 3.91 -3.32 2.07
N PRO A 73 3.55 -4.24 1.14
CA PRO A 73 3.58 -3.92 -0.29
C PRO A 73 2.58 -2.83 -0.68
N GLU A 74 1.38 -2.84 -0.09
CA GLU A 74 0.36 -1.83 -0.35
C GLU A 74 0.73 -0.46 0.24
N GLY A 75 1.30 -0.43 1.45
CA GLY A 75 1.71 0.81 2.09
C GLY A 75 2.88 1.48 1.37
N GLN A 76 3.91 0.70 0.99
CA GLN A 76 5.02 1.19 0.18
C GLN A 76 4.52 1.80 -1.13
N TYR A 77 3.60 1.11 -1.81
CA TYR A 77 2.99 1.62 -3.05
C TYR A 77 2.19 2.90 -2.82
N LEU A 78 1.39 2.98 -1.74
CA LEU A 78 0.59 4.16 -1.45
C LEU A 78 1.46 5.40 -1.20
N VAL A 79 2.62 5.24 -0.55
CA VAL A 79 3.63 6.31 -0.41
C VAL A 79 4.17 6.73 -1.78
N MET A 80 4.59 5.78 -2.63
CA MET A 80 5.09 6.06 -4.00
C MET A 80 4.03 6.78 -4.87
N ALA A 81 2.75 6.39 -4.74
CA ALA A 81 1.63 7.01 -5.44
C ALA A 81 1.36 8.44 -4.93
N LYS A 82 1.41 8.67 -3.60
CA LYS A 82 1.26 10.00 -2.99
C LYS A 82 2.41 10.95 -3.37
N GLN A 83 3.62 10.41 -3.56
CA GLN A 83 4.79 11.12 -4.08
C GLN A 83 4.82 11.25 -5.62
N GLN A 84 3.82 10.71 -6.34
CA GLN A 84 3.74 10.73 -7.81
C GLN A 84 4.98 10.14 -8.53
N VAL A 85 5.63 9.14 -7.93
CA VAL A 85 6.84 8.51 -8.50
C VAL A 85 6.50 7.80 -9.82
N SER A 86 7.22 8.13 -10.89
CA SER A 86 7.03 7.53 -12.21
C SER A 86 7.99 6.36 -12.45
N PHE A 87 7.49 5.27 -13.03
CA PHE A 87 8.28 4.06 -13.32
C PHE A 87 8.41 3.79 -14.82
N PRO A 88 9.53 3.24 -15.31
CA PRO A 88 9.74 2.93 -16.74
C PRO A 88 8.84 1.79 -17.24
N ARG A 89 8.21 1.03 -16.33
CA ARG A 89 7.21 -0.01 -16.60
C ARG A 89 6.05 0.21 -15.61
N PRO A 90 4.78 0.07 -16.05
CA PRO A 90 3.65 0.23 -15.15
C PRO A 90 3.66 -0.87 -14.10
N LEU A 91 3.44 -0.48 -12.85
CA LEU A 91 3.22 -1.41 -11.74
C LEU A 91 1.73 -1.80 -11.68
N THR A 92 1.34 -2.66 -10.73
CA THR A 92 0.00 -3.29 -10.68
C THR A 92 -1.15 -2.28 -10.72
N HIS A 93 -1.14 -1.25 -9.88
CA HIS A 93 -2.24 -0.27 -9.84
C HIS A 93 -2.19 0.71 -11.03
N ASN A 94 -1.02 1.02 -11.59
CA ASN A 94 -0.94 1.73 -12.88
C ASN A 94 -1.55 0.90 -14.03
N LEU A 95 -1.29 -0.41 -14.07
CA LEU A 95 -1.88 -1.31 -15.07
C LEU A 95 -3.41 -1.37 -14.95
N ILE A 96 -3.95 -1.29 -13.74
CA ILE A 96 -5.40 -1.21 -13.50
C ILE A 96 -5.96 0.13 -13.98
N GLN A 97 -5.28 1.25 -13.71
CA GLN A 97 -5.65 2.56 -14.23
C GLN A 97 -5.67 2.57 -15.77
N ASP A 98 -4.59 2.12 -16.43
CA ASP A 98 -4.49 1.97 -17.88
C ASP A 98 -5.61 1.11 -18.47
N LEU A 99 -6.00 0.04 -17.77
CA LEU A 99 -7.09 -0.86 -18.18
C LEU A 99 -8.44 -0.14 -18.09
N LEU A 100 -8.72 0.55 -16.98
CA LEU A 100 -9.93 1.33 -16.78
C LEU A 100 -10.09 2.43 -17.84
N GLU A 101 -9.02 3.18 -18.14
CA GLU A 101 -9.02 4.17 -19.20
C GLU A 101 -9.32 3.56 -20.58
N LYS A 102 -8.68 2.42 -20.92
CA LYS A 102 -8.90 1.73 -22.20
C LYS A 102 -10.33 1.20 -22.39
N ILE A 103 -11.00 0.77 -21.31
CA ILE A 103 -12.42 0.37 -21.36
C ILE A 103 -13.39 1.55 -21.17
N LYS A 104 -12.87 2.79 -21.06
CA LYS A 104 -13.64 4.01 -20.76
C LYS A 104 -14.43 3.92 -19.45
N GLY A 105 -13.86 3.23 -18.46
CA GLY A 105 -14.35 3.16 -17.09
C GLY A 105 -13.89 4.38 -16.29
N GLN A 106 -14.79 5.32 -16.04
CA GLN A 106 -14.55 6.44 -15.14
C GLN A 106 -14.78 5.98 -13.69
N VAL A 107 -13.73 6.01 -12.88
CA VAL A 107 -13.85 5.88 -11.42
C VAL A 107 -14.30 7.23 -10.87
N HIS A 108 -15.36 7.25 -10.06
CA HIS A 108 -15.92 8.48 -9.49
C HIS A 108 -15.51 8.73 -8.05
N GLN A 109 -15.41 7.67 -7.25
CA GLN A 109 -15.13 7.75 -5.81
C GLN A 109 -14.76 6.38 -5.23
N LEU A 110 -13.96 6.39 -4.17
CA LEU A 110 -13.76 5.28 -3.26
C LEU A 110 -14.72 5.45 -2.07
N VAL A 111 -15.37 4.38 -1.61
CA VAL A 111 -16.21 4.42 -0.42
C VAL A 111 -15.86 3.27 0.51
N ILE A 112 -15.35 3.58 1.70
CA ILE A 112 -15.16 2.63 2.81
C ILE A 112 -16.48 2.55 3.56
N HIS A 113 -17.21 1.43 3.45
CA HIS A 113 -18.63 1.39 3.82
C HIS A 113 -18.97 0.48 4.99
N THR A 114 -18.06 -0.42 5.40
CA THR A 114 -18.32 -1.37 6.49
C THR A 114 -17.02 -1.71 7.20
N LEU A 115 -17.08 -1.73 8.52
CA LEU A 115 -16.11 -2.39 9.39
C LEU A 115 -16.81 -3.63 9.94
N LYS A 116 -16.13 -4.78 9.95
CA LYS A 116 -16.65 -6.03 10.48
C LYS A 116 -15.50 -6.93 10.88
N ASP A 117 -15.52 -7.45 12.10
CA ASP A 117 -14.46 -8.32 12.63
C ASP A 117 -13.06 -7.69 12.42
N GLU A 118 -12.91 -6.42 12.82
CA GLU A 118 -11.75 -5.54 12.58
C GLU A 118 -11.31 -5.36 11.11
N THR A 119 -12.11 -5.83 10.14
CA THR A 119 -11.81 -5.76 8.71
C THR A 119 -12.65 -4.68 8.03
N PHE A 120 -11.98 -3.70 7.42
CA PHE A 120 -12.61 -2.67 6.60
C PHE A 120 -12.92 -3.16 5.18
N HIS A 121 -14.11 -2.88 4.70
CA HIS A 121 -14.58 -3.15 3.34
C HIS A 121 -14.83 -1.84 2.57
N ALA A 122 -14.49 -1.83 1.28
CA ALA A 122 -14.67 -0.68 0.41
C ALA A 122 -15.18 -1.07 -0.98
N TYR A 123 -15.68 -0.09 -1.73
CA TYR A 123 -15.91 -0.23 -3.16
C TYR A 123 -15.44 1.01 -3.93
N LEU A 124 -15.11 0.82 -5.21
CA LEU A 124 -15.00 1.88 -6.20
C LEU A 124 -16.34 2.03 -6.93
N LEU A 125 -16.86 3.26 -7.04
CA LEU A 125 -17.97 3.57 -7.94
C LEU A 125 -17.42 3.79 -9.36
N ILE A 126 -17.77 2.92 -10.29
CA ILE A 126 -17.26 2.95 -11.67
C ILE A 126 -18.43 3.14 -12.64
N GLN A 127 -18.24 4.02 -13.62
CA GLN A 127 -19.16 4.25 -14.72
C GLN A 127 -18.49 3.91 -16.05
N THR A 128 -19.15 3.09 -16.88
CA THR A 128 -18.77 2.87 -18.28
C THR A 128 -19.78 3.55 -19.21
N GLN A 129 -19.72 3.26 -20.52
CA GLN A 129 -20.72 3.75 -21.46
C GLN A 129 -22.10 3.08 -21.27
N ASP A 130 -22.12 1.85 -20.73
CA ASP A 130 -23.31 1.00 -20.65
C ASP A 130 -23.97 0.99 -19.27
N GLU A 131 -23.17 1.07 -18.19
CA GLU A 131 -23.67 0.96 -16.82
C GLU A 131 -22.85 1.71 -15.76
N VAL A 132 -23.42 1.80 -14.56
CA VAL A 132 -22.75 2.27 -13.34
C VAL A 132 -22.81 1.14 -12.33
N PHE A 133 -21.65 0.73 -11.82
CA PHE A 133 -21.52 -0.40 -10.91
C PHE A 133 -20.57 -0.10 -9.75
N TYR A 134 -20.65 -0.95 -8.72
CA TYR A 134 -19.76 -0.93 -7.57
C TYR A 134 -18.76 -2.09 -7.72
N LEU A 135 -17.47 -1.79 -7.69
CA LEU A 135 -16.40 -2.79 -7.68
C LEU A 135 -15.92 -2.95 -6.23
N ASP A 136 -16.20 -4.09 -5.62
CA ASP A 136 -15.71 -4.47 -4.29
C ASP A 136 -14.18 -4.50 -4.26
N CYS A 137 -13.58 -3.90 -3.23
CA CYS A 137 -12.13 -3.80 -3.09
C CYS A 137 -11.67 -3.68 -1.62
N ARG A 138 -10.41 -4.02 -1.36
CA ARG A 138 -9.76 -3.66 -0.08
C ARG A 138 -9.57 -2.15 -0.01
N PRO A 139 -9.64 -1.52 1.18
CA PRO A 139 -9.32 -0.09 1.33
C PRO A 139 -7.92 0.26 0.84
N SER A 140 -6.93 -0.62 1.01
CA SER A 140 -5.57 -0.41 0.51
C SER A 140 -5.52 -0.17 -1.01
N ASP A 141 -6.04 -1.11 -1.80
CA ASP A 141 -6.10 -1.02 -3.26
C ASP A 141 -6.95 0.18 -3.72
N GLY A 142 -8.06 0.41 -3.02
CA GLY A 142 -8.93 1.56 -3.22
C GLY A 142 -8.20 2.88 -3.02
N MET A 143 -7.49 3.06 -1.90
CA MET A 143 -6.75 4.28 -1.56
C MET A 143 -5.62 4.55 -2.57
N ILE A 144 -4.93 3.49 -3.01
CA ILE A 144 -3.89 3.59 -4.05
C ILE A 144 -4.49 4.11 -5.37
N LEU A 145 -5.54 3.47 -5.87
CA LEU A 145 -6.21 3.90 -7.10
C LEU A 145 -6.80 5.30 -6.94
N ALA A 146 -7.33 5.63 -5.76
CA ALA A 146 -7.87 6.96 -5.50
C ALA A 146 -6.79 8.05 -5.53
N THR A 147 -5.60 7.75 -5.01
CA THR A 147 -4.43 8.62 -5.05
C THR A 147 -3.93 8.80 -6.49
N LEU A 148 -3.78 7.71 -7.25
CA LEU A 148 -3.31 7.76 -8.65
C LEU A 148 -4.27 8.51 -9.59
N MET A 149 -5.58 8.33 -9.40
CA MET A 149 -6.63 8.89 -10.26
C MET A 149 -7.18 10.23 -9.76
N ALA A 150 -6.67 10.75 -8.62
CA ALA A 150 -7.12 11.97 -7.96
C ALA A 150 -8.66 12.04 -7.73
N ILE A 151 -9.26 10.91 -7.35
CA ILE A 151 -10.71 10.80 -7.05
C ILE A 151 -10.97 10.92 -5.53
N PRO A 152 -12.14 11.45 -5.13
CA PRO A 152 -12.47 11.60 -3.71
C PRO A 152 -12.65 10.24 -3.00
N ILE A 153 -12.22 10.21 -1.73
CA ILE A 153 -12.45 9.09 -0.82
C ILE A 153 -13.55 9.48 0.17
N PHE A 154 -14.46 8.56 0.43
CA PHE A 154 -15.54 8.70 1.39
C PHE A 154 -15.58 7.53 2.37
N MET A 155 -16.25 7.77 3.49
CA MET A 155 -16.53 6.78 4.52
C MET A 155 -18.02 6.79 4.89
N SER A 156 -18.60 5.64 5.25
CA SER A 156 -19.96 5.61 5.79
C SER A 156 -20.01 6.15 7.22
N PRO A 157 -21.13 6.77 7.65
CA PRO A 157 -21.31 7.24 9.02
C PRO A 157 -21.15 6.14 10.06
N GLU A 158 -21.55 4.91 9.73
CA GLU A 158 -21.37 3.76 10.62
C GLU A 158 -19.88 3.48 10.90
N VAL A 159 -19.04 3.45 9.85
CA VAL A 159 -17.59 3.22 10.02
C VAL A 159 -16.94 4.38 10.77
N MET A 160 -17.32 5.62 10.48
CA MET A 160 -16.79 6.79 11.21
C MET A 160 -17.25 6.82 12.68
N ALA A 161 -18.45 6.32 12.99
CA ALA A 161 -18.93 6.22 14.37
C ALA A 161 -18.24 5.10 15.15
N GLU A 162 -17.84 4.02 14.49
CA GLU A 162 -17.22 2.83 15.11
C GLU A 162 -15.70 2.99 15.27
N ALA A 163 -15.01 3.42 14.21
CA ALA A 163 -13.55 3.51 14.13
C ALA A 163 -12.99 4.93 14.28
N GLY A 164 -13.84 5.97 14.17
CA GLY A 164 -13.41 7.36 14.33
C GLY A 164 -12.99 7.65 15.77
N ARG A 165 -11.82 8.29 15.92
CA ARG A 165 -11.22 8.71 17.19
C ARG A 165 -10.85 10.18 17.12
N ASP A 166 -10.92 10.87 18.25
CA ASP A 166 -10.36 12.22 18.35
C ASP A 166 -8.82 12.14 18.40
N MET A 167 -8.12 13.21 18.01
CA MET A 167 -6.66 13.21 17.91
C MET A 167 -5.95 12.80 19.21
N SER A 168 -6.48 13.18 20.38
CA SER A 168 -5.97 12.77 21.69
C SER A 168 -6.16 11.28 22.00
N GLU A 169 -7.25 10.70 21.53
CA GLU A 169 -7.48 9.25 21.67
C GLU A 169 -6.55 8.49 20.72
N MET A 170 -6.39 8.99 19.49
CA MET A 170 -5.50 8.40 18.50
C MET A 170 -4.04 8.34 18.98
N LEU A 171 -3.56 9.43 19.63
CA LEU A 171 -2.27 9.50 20.30
C LEU A 171 -2.09 8.45 21.42
N SER A 172 -3.19 8.03 22.06
CA SER A 172 -3.17 7.05 23.15
C SER A 172 -3.23 5.59 22.68
N ILE A 173 -3.45 5.34 21.38
CA ILE A 173 -3.43 3.99 20.81
C ILE A 173 -1.98 3.48 20.86
N SER A 174 -1.73 2.56 21.78
CA SER A 174 -0.43 1.91 22.04
C SER A 174 0.11 1.04 20.89
N GLU A 175 -0.51 1.12 19.72
CA GLU A 175 -0.31 0.28 18.53
C GLU A 175 0.15 1.10 17.31
N LEU A 176 0.53 2.37 17.51
CA LEU A 176 1.20 3.23 16.54
C LEU A 176 2.65 2.79 16.21
N GLY A 177 2.85 1.50 15.95
CA GLY A 177 3.99 0.98 15.19
C GLY A 177 5.40 1.41 15.62
N GLY A 178 5.66 1.51 16.93
CA GLY A 178 6.96 1.89 17.47
C GLY A 178 7.15 3.40 17.66
N GLY A 179 6.97 3.86 18.90
CA GLY A 179 7.69 5.00 19.44
C GLY A 179 7.51 6.37 18.75
N ILE A 180 6.38 6.63 18.09
CA ILE A 180 6.12 7.94 17.48
C ILE A 180 6.04 9.02 18.57
N GLY A 181 7.00 9.94 18.59
CA GLY A 181 7.09 11.00 19.59
C GLY A 181 6.03 12.10 19.39
N GLU A 182 5.71 12.85 20.45
CA GLU A 182 4.72 13.95 20.40
C GLU A 182 5.06 15.02 19.34
N GLU A 183 6.34 15.17 18.97
CA GLU A 183 6.77 16.08 17.89
C GLU A 183 6.32 15.60 16.50
N GLU A 184 6.40 14.31 16.21
CA GLU A 184 6.03 13.77 14.90
C GLU A 184 4.52 13.87 14.63
N LEU A 185 3.67 13.98 15.66
CA LEU A 185 2.20 14.15 15.51
C LEU A 185 1.72 15.60 15.32
N ARG A 186 2.60 16.61 15.37
CA ARG A 186 2.19 18.01 15.17
C ARG A 186 1.63 18.29 13.77
N ALA A 187 0.64 19.17 13.69
CA ALA A 187 0.05 19.68 12.46
C ALA A 187 1.05 20.56 11.67
N PRO A 188 0.97 20.60 10.32
CA PRO A 188 2.01 21.21 9.51
C PRO A 188 2.03 22.75 9.61
N GLY A 189 3.21 23.28 9.91
CA GLY A 189 3.59 24.69 9.77
C GLY A 189 5.12 24.78 9.73
N GLU A 190 5.66 25.36 8.66
CA GLU A 190 7.10 25.63 8.46
C GLU A 190 8.04 24.43 8.24
N SER A 191 7.63 23.46 7.42
CA SER A 191 8.48 22.92 6.35
C SER A 191 7.65 22.03 5.41
N ASP A 192 7.93 22.12 4.11
CA ASP A 192 7.25 21.33 3.08
C ASP A 192 7.83 19.90 3.02
N PRO A 193 7.06 18.85 3.38
CA PRO A 193 7.51 17.46 3.22
C PRO A 193 7.39 16.97 1.76
N GLY A 194 7.07 17.85 0.81
CA GLY A 194 7.25 17.62 -0.63
C GLY A 194 8.72 17.62 -1.08
N ASN A 195 9.67 17.94 -0.21
CA ASN A 195 11.10 18.00 -0.54
C ASN A 195 11.99 17.14 0.40
N GLY A 196 11.50 15.98 0.82
CA GLY A 196 12.37 14.85 1.19
C GLY A 196 13.20 14.40 -0.02
N PRO A 197 14.38 13.76 0.16
CA PRO A 197 15.23 13.38 -0.94
C PRO A 197 14.50 12.45 -1.91
N LEU A 198 14.62 12.74 -3.21
CA LEU A 198 14.08 11.91 -4.28
C LEU A 198 14.54 10.46 -4.09
N ILE A 199 13.61 9.52 -3.90
CA ILE A 199 13.91 8.11 -4.07
C ILE A 199 14.18 7.88 -5.56
N GLN A 200 15.45 8.01 -5.95
CA GLN A 200 15.92 7.49 -7.23
C GLN A 200 15.85 5.97 -7.12
N VAL A 201 14.81 5.37 -7.71
CA VAL A 201 14.74 3.91 -7.88
C VAL A 201 15.70 3.52 -9.01
N GLU A 202 17.00 3.62 -8.73
CA GLU A 202 18.05 3.13 -9.61
C GLU A 202 18.12 1.61 -9.54
N VAL A 203 17.57 0.96 -10.57
CA VAL A 203 17.81 -0.48 -10.79
C VAL A 203 19.19 -0.64 -11.43
N LYS A 204 20.26 -0.64 -10.60
CA LYS A 204 21.55 -1.26 -10.94
C LYS A 204 22.42 -1.47 -9.69
N GLY A 205 23.08 -2.63 -9.65
CA GLY A 205 23.68 -3.16 -8.43
C GLY A 205 25.05 -2.62 -8.02
N LYS A 206 25.35 -2.97 -6.77
CA LYS A 206 26.63 -3.04 -6.05
C LYS A 206 27.41 -1.75 -5.75
N GLU A 207 27.90 -1.75 -4.50
CA GLU A 207 28.99 -0.95 -3.91
C GLU A 207 28.75 0.56 -3.64
N ALA A 208 29.25 1.18 -2.55
CA ALA A 208 29.72 0.71 -1.23
C ALA A 208 30.04 1.91 -0.29
N VAL A 209 29.52 1.94 0.95
CA VAL A 209 29.90 2.82 2.12
C VAL A 209 29.90 4.36 1.83
N GLU A 210 30.23 5.36 2.69
CA GLU A 210 30.68 5.54 4.10
C GLU A 210 29.73 6.58 4.80
N ASP A 211 29.06 6.26 5.92
CA ASP A 211 29.26 6.72 7.32
C ASP A 211 29.07 8.21 7.72
N GLU A 212 28.20 8.47 8.71
CA GLU A 212 28.56 8.97 10.06
C GLU A 212 27.37 8.86 11.05
N ALA A 213 27.62 8.36 12.26
CA ALA A 213 26.67 8.30 13.37
C ALA A 213 27.35 8.67 14.71
N VAL A 214 26.56 9.14 15.69
CA VAL A 214 27.04 9.57 17.02
C VAL A 214 25.98 9.21 18.08
N PRO A 215 26.34 9.03 19.38
CA PRO A 215 27.02 7.84 19.90
C PRO A 215 26.14 7.11 20.95
N VAL A 216 26.33 5.80 21.13
CA VAL A 216 25.81 5.07 22.30
C VAL A 216 26.85 4.05 22.76
N GLU A 217 27.32 4.16 24.01
CA GLU A 217 28.34 3.25 24.56
C GLU A 217 27.76 1.87 24.88
N ARG A 218 28.20 0.86 24.13
CA ARG A 218 28.39 -0.54 24.58
C ARG A 218 29.61 -1.14 23.87
N ASP A 219 30.60 -1.50 24.67
CA ASP A 219 31.66 -2.50 24.46
C ASP A 219 32.20 -2.68 23.02
N GLU A 220 33.37 -2.09 22.76
CA GLU A 220 34.00 -1.96 21.43
C GLU A 220 34.15 -3.27 20.64
N GLU A 221 34.27 -4.41 21.33
CA GLU A 221 34.40 -5.75 20.73
C GLU A 221 33.10 -6.21 20.04
N THR A 222 31.94 -5.83 20.57
CA THR A 222 30.63 -6.22 20.01
C THR A 222 30.39 -5.58 18.63
N SER A 223 30.77 -4.31 18.49
CA SER A 223 30.66 -3.54 17.24
C SER A 223 31.54 -4.11 16.12
N GLN A 224 32.78 -4.50 16.43
CA GLN A 224 33.70 -5.10 15.46
C GLN A 224 33.20 -6.47 14.95
N LEU A 225 32.64 -7.26 15.86
CA LEU A 225 32.09 -8.59 15.55
C LEU A 225 30.80 -8.51 14.73
N GLU A 226 29.93 -7.53 14.98
CA GLU A 226 28.74 -7.27 14.13
C GLU A 226 29.15 -6.82 12.71
N LEU A 227 30.16 -5.94 12.58
CA LEU A 227 30.67 -5.47 11.29
C LEU A 227 31.22 -6.63 10.44
N LEU A 228 32.03 -7.52 11.04
CA LEU A 228 32.57 -8.69 10.35
C LEU A 228 31.46 -9.67 9.93
N LYS A 229 30.44 -9.88 10.77
CA LYS A 229 29.28 -10.71 10.40
C LYS A 229 28.50 -10.13 9.23
N ALA A 230 28.32 -8.81 9.16
CA ALA A 230 27.69 -8.15 8.02
C ALA A 230 28.53 -8.28 6.74
N GLN A 231 29.86 -8.14 6.84
CA GLN A 231 30.78 -8.36 5.72
C GLN A 231 30.75 -9.81 5.21
N LEU A 232 30.68 -10.81 6.09
CA LEU A 232 30.57 -12.22 5.72
C LEU A 232 29.30 -12.50 4.90
N VAL A 233 28.14 -12.01 5.36
CA VAL A 233 26.85 -12.17 4.66
C VAL A 233 26.93 -11.56 3.25
N ARG A 234 27.58 -10.40 3.12
CA ARG A 234 27.80 -9.75 1.83
C ARG A 234 28.69 -10.59 0.91
N LEU A 235 29.87 -11.03 1.36
CA LEU A 235 30.80 -11.81 0.53
C LEU A 235 30.19 -13.14 0.04
N VAL A 236 29.38 -13.80 0.87
CA VAL A 236 28.62 -15.02 0.47
C VAL A 236 27.57 -14.69 -0.60
N ALA A 237 26.84 -13.58 -0.46
CA ALA A 237 25.87 -13.14 -1.47
C ALA A 237 26.54 -12.68 -2.79
N GLU A 238 27.83 -12.33 -2.75
CA GLU A 238 28.64 -11.97 -3.90
C GLU A 238 29.42 -13.16 -4.52
N GLU A 239 29.21 -14.38 -4.01
CA GLU A 239 29.91 -15.63 -4.40
C GLU A 239 31.45 -15.60 -4.17
N ALA A 240 31.93 -14.69 -3.33
CA ALA A 240 33.35 -14.50 -2.98
C ALA A 240 33.79 -15.45 -1.83
N TYR A 241 33.72 -16.76 -2.09
CA TYR A 241 33.86 -17.78 -1.04
C TYR A 241 35.25 -17.86 -0.37
N GLU A 242 36.33 -17.47 -1.05
CA GLU A 242 37.69 -17.47 -0.48
C GLU A 242 37.84 -16.38 0.59
N GLU A 243 37.38 -15.16 0.29
CA GLU A 243 37.38 -14.02 1.22
C GLU A 243 36.39 -14.25 2.37
N ALA A 244 35.22 -14.81 2.08
CA ALA A 244 34.23 -15.20 3.09
C ALA A 244 34.80 -16.21 4.10
N ALA A 245 35.66 -17.15 3.67
CA ALA A 245 36.31 -18.10 4.58
C ALA A 245 37.27 -17.41 5.55
N MET A 246 38.02 -16.39 5.08
CA MET A 246 38.92 -15.61 5.94
C MET A 246 38.16 -14.80 6.99
N ILE A 247 37.08 -14.10 6.61
CA ILE A 247 36.25 -13.34 7.54
C ILE A 247 35.59 -14.26 8.58
N ARG A 248 35.12 -15.45 8.18
CA ARG A 248 34.58 -16.46 9.10
C ARG A 248 35.61 -16.87 10.17
N ASP A 249 36.85 -17.10 9.76
CA ASP A 249 37.90 -17.55 10.68
C ASP A 249 38.30 -16.43 11.66
N GLN A 250 38.33 -15.17 11.22
CA GLN A 250 38.51 -14.00 12.09
C GLN A 250 37.36 -13.81 13.09
N ILE A 251 36.10 -13.99 12.67
CA ILE A 251 34.95 -13.98 13.60
C ILE A 251 35.12 -15.08 14.65
N SER A 252 35.61 -16.26 14.26
CA SER A 252 35.78 -17.39 15.16
C SER A 252 36.90 -17.17 16.19
N GLU A 253 37.98 -16.46 15.82
CA GLU A 253 39.02 -16.04 16.76
C GLU A 253 38.48 -15.04 17.79
N ILE A 254 37.77 -13.99 17.33
CA ILE A 254 37.17 -12.96 18.22
C ILE A 254 36.07 -13.54 19.13
N GLU A 255 35.24 -14.45 18.62
CA GLU A 255 34.25 -15.18 19.43
C GLU A 255 34.89 -16.11 20.48
N SER A 256 36.14 -16.55 20.26
CA SER A 256 36.86 -17.36 21.25
C SER A 256 37.53 -16.52 22.34
N ASP A 257 38.16 -15.40 21.98
CA ASP A 257 38.81 -14.51 22.96
C ASP A 257 37.80 -13.86 23.93
N GLY A 258 36.58 -13.55 23.46
CA GLY A 258 35.49 -13.04 24.29
C GLY A 258 34.86 -14.07 25.26
N SER A 259 35.34 -15.33 25.28
CA SER A 259 34.81 -16.38 26.16
C SER A 259 35.68 -16.71 27.38
N ASP A 260 36.89 -16.15 27.45
CA ASP A 260 37.86 -16.33 28.57
C ASP A 260 37.83 -15.15 29.58
N SER A 261 36.86 -14.23 29.47
CA SER A 261 36.76 -12.97 30.24
C SER A 261 35.52 -12.82 31.15
N GLU A 262 34.76 -13.90 31.40
CA GLU A 262 33.68 -13.99 32.42
C GLU A 262 34.10 -14.69 33.74
#